data_AF-A0A523QEA7-F1
#
_entry.id   AF-A0A523QEA7-F1
#
_cell.length_a   1.000
_cell.length_b   1.000
_cell.length_c   1.000
_cell.angle_alpha   90.00
_cell.angle_beta   90.00
_cell.angle_gamma   90.00
#
_symmetry.space_group_name_H-M   'P 1'
#
loop_
_entity.id
_entity.type
_entity.pdbx_description
1 polymer ?
#
loop_
_entity_poly.entity_id
_entity_poly.type
_entity_poly.pdbx_seq_one_letter_code
_entity_poly.pdbx_strand_id
1 'polypeptide(L)'
;MAEIEMVIDGIRVSLMNYQRVVILKEKEGERYLPCWIGPAEADAIAVKMQGVHVPRPLTHDFCLDIVHALKGAVKHVKISELKNDTFYAKVVLESGGKPTEIDCRPSDALAIAVRINAPIFANEKVLDIAGVFMDEEGKATELPSPKITATKDETGREPSQLEMFSESAQDILNLAEKEANRLNHSFIGTGHLLLALVKKIPTTASQILIDLGIKPAKVQLEIEASINKLSNVETAEAGLSPALKKAIALSIVETKNLGSREVQPEHILLGLVRQDKGLAANFLRDLGINTERIYIELIRLYTQFSYGNPA
;
A
#
# COMPACT_ATOMS: atom_id res chain seq x y z
N MET A 1 14.01 18.44 -14.57
CA MET A 1 13.95 17.03 -14.08
C MET A 1 13.55 16.18 -15.27
N ALA A 2 14.03 14.94 -15.37
CA ALA A 2 13.68 14.08 -16.50
C ALA A 2 12.20 13.67 -16.42
N GLU A 3 11.48 13.84 -17.52
CA GLU A 3 10.11 13.37 -17.71
C GLU A 3 10.16 12.18 -18.68
N ILE A 4 9.65 11.03 -18.24
CA ILE A 4 9.66 9.78 -18.99
C ILE A 4 8.30 9.57 -19.63
N GLU A 5 8.29 9.29 -20.93
CA GLU A 5 7.04 9.01 -21.64
C GLU A 5 6.50 7.63 -21.25
N MET A 6 5.22 7.60 -20.90
CA MET A 6 4.51 6.43 -20.44
C MET A 6 3.35 6.10 -21.39
N VAL A 7 3.00 4.83 -21.47
CA VAL A 7 1.80 4.34 -22.17
C VAL A 7 0.92 3.57 -21.20
N ILE A 8 -0.40 3.62 -21.37
CA ILE A 8 -1.29 2.79 -20.56
C ILE A 8 -1.24 1.36 -21.12
N ASP A 9 -0.63 0.45 -20.38
CA ASP A 9 -0.59 -0.98 -20.70
C ASP A 9 -1.97 -1.63 -20.50
N GLY A 10 -2.66 -1.23 -19.43
CA GLY A 10 -4.07 -1.54 -19.26
C GLY A 10 -4.57 -1.36 -17.85
N ILE A 11 -5.82 -1.74 -17.65
CA ILE A 11 -6.50 -1.69 -16.36
C ILE A 11 -6.66 -3.12 -15.86
N ARG A 12 -6.13 -3.41 -14.68
CA ARG A 12 -6.27 -4.72 -14.03
C ARG A 12 -7.23 -4.59 -12.86
N VAL A 13 -7.98 -5.65 -12.62
CA VAL A 13 -8.89 -5.77 -11.48
C VAL A 13 -8.31 -6.83 -10.57
N SER A 14 -8.02 -6.44 -9.33
CA SER A 14 -7.70 -7.42 -8.30
C SER A 14 -8.96 -8.19 -7.96
N LEU A 15 -8.98 -9.49 -8.22
CA LEU A 15 -10.11 -10.36 -7.91
C LEU A 15 -10.33 -10.55 -6.40
N MET A 16 -9.33 -10.23 -5.59
CA MET A 16 -9.41 -10.35 -4.13
C MET A 16 -10.20 -9.20 -3.50
N ASN A 17 -10.18 -8.01 -4.11
CA ASN A 17 -10.75 -6.81 -3.50
C ASN A 17 -11.43 -5.82 -4.45
N TYR A 18 -11.56 -6.20 -5.72
CA TYR A 18 -12.13 -5.39 -6.79
C TYR A 18 -11.48 -4.01 -6.95
N GLN A 19 -10.33 -3.77 -6.31
CA GLN A 19 -9.55 -2.57 -6.56
C GLN A 19 -9.03 -2.64 -7.98
N ARG A 20 -9.07 -1.48 -8.63
CA ARG A 20 -8.65 -1.34 -10.01
C ARG A 20 -7.34 -0.58 -10.03
N VAL A 21 -6.42 -1.09 -10.83
CA VAL A 21 -5.11 -0.49 -11.01
C VAL A 21 -4.92 -0.22 -12.50
N VAL A 22 -4.55 1.02 -12.82
CA VAL A 22 -4.05 1.36 -14.15
C VAL A 22 -2.56 1.08 -14.13
N ILE A 23 -2.10 0.27 -15.07
CA ILE A 23 -0.68 0.00 -15.27
C ILE A 23 -0.19 0.90 -16.39
N LEU A 24 0.75 1.80 -16.05
CA LEU A 24 1.50 2.57 -17.03
C LEU A 24 2.81 1.84 -17.32
N LYS A 25 3.23 1.73 -18.58
CA LYS A 25 4.51 1.18 -18.98
C LYS A 25 5.39 2.30 -19.52
N GLU A 26 6.67 2.29 -19.15
CA GLU A 26 7.69 3.15 -19.77
C GLU A 26 7.81 2.82 -21.25
N LYS A 27 7.69 3.83 -22.12
CA LYS A 27 7.60 3.60 -23.56
C LYS A 27 8.87 2.97 -24.16
N GLU A 28 10.03 3.44 -23.70
CA GLU A 28 11.36 3.02 -24.16
C GLU A 28 12.11 2.21 -23.07
N GLY A 29 11.38 1.59 -22.15
CA GLY A 29 11.96 0.89 -21.00
C GLY A 29 11.09 -0.25 -20.48
N GLU A 30 11.57 -0.88 -19.41
CA GLU A 30 10.95 -2.09 -18.83
C GLU A 30 10.22 -1.81 -17.51
N ARG A 31 10.21 -0.55 -17.05
CA ARG A 31 9.53 -0.16 -15.81
C ARG A 31 8.03 0.03 -16.06
N TYR A 32 7.26 -0.35 -15.06
CA TYR A 32 5.82 -0.16 -14.99
C TYR A 32 5.50 0.68 -13.76
N LEU A 33 4.49 1.54 -13.86
CA LEU A 33 3.99 2.34 -12.75
C LEU A 33 2.52 1.98 -12.48
N PRO A 34 2.24 1.23 -11.40
CA PRO A 34 0.87 0.95 -10.98
C PRO A 34 0.25 2.19 -10.32
N CYS A 35 -0.95 2.55 -10.75
CA CYS A 35 -1.76 3.61 -10.15
C CYS A 35 -3.12 3.04 -9.73
N TRP A 36 -3.33 2.91 -8.42
CA TRP A 36 -4.62 2.50 -7.86
C TRP A 36 -5.64 3.61 -8.03
N ILE A 37 -6.82 3.25 -8.53
CA ILE A 37 -7.91 4.19 -8.79
C ILE A 37 -9.26 3.59 -8.39
N GLY A 38 -10.23 4.47 -8.19
CA GLY A 38 -11.59 4.05 -7.87
C GLY A 38 -12.28 3.37 -9.06
N PRO A 39 -13.36 2.59 -8.80
CA PRO A 39 -14.11 1.91 -9.85
C PRO A 39 -14.65 2.84 -10.94
N ALA A 40 -15.21 3.98 -10.54
CA ALA A 40 -15.80 4.95 -11.47
C ALA A 40 -14.75 5.59 -12.39
N GLU A 41 -13.58 5.93 -11.83
CA GLU A 41 -12.46 6.45 -12.59
C GLU A 41 -11.96 5.42 -13.62
N ALA A 42 -11.83 4.17 -13.20
CA ALA A 42 -11.37 3.10 -14.09
C ALA A 42 -12.36 2.82 -15.21
N ASP A 43 -13.67 2.81 -14.93
CA ASP A 43 -14.71 2.70 -15.96
C ASP A 43 -14.62 3.86 -16.95
N ALA A 44 -14.40 5.09 -16.46
CA ALA A 44 -14.29 6.28 -17.31
C ALA A 44 -13.06 6.24 -18.25
N ILE A 45 -11.98 5.59 -17.86
CA ILE A 45 -10.80 5.35 -18.70
C ILE A 45 -11.07 4.17 -19.66
N ALA A 46 -11.55 3.04 -19.13
CA ALA A 46 -11.77 1.79 -19.86
C ALA A 46 -12.72 1.95 -21.05
N VAL A 47 -13.85 2.66 -20.87
CA VAL A 47 -14.83 2.92 -21.93
C VAL A 47 -14.15 3.52 -23.16
N LYS A 48 -13.24 4.48 -22.95
CA LYS A 48 -12.58 5.16 -24.06
C LYS A 48 -11.42 4.34 -24.64
N MET A 49 -10.65 3.64 -23.80
CA MET A 49 -9.62 2.70 -24.26
C MET A 49 -10.20 1.59 -25.15
N GLN A 50 -11.41 1.12 -24.84
CA GLN A 50 -12.11 0.08 -25.61
C GLN A 50 -12.84 0.62 -26.84
N GLY A 51 -12.78 1.94 -27.11
CA GLY A 51 -13.48 2.57 -28.22
C GLY A 51 -15.01 2.52 -28.11
N VAL A 52 -15.55 2.31 -26.90
CA VAL A 52 -17.00 2.21 -26.68
C VAL A 52 -17.63 3.58 -26.88
N HIS A 53 -18.67 3.64 -27.71
CA HIS A 53 -19.43 4.86 -27.94
C HIS A 53 -20.58 4.98 -26.93
N VAL A 54 -20.63 6.09 -26.21
CA VAL A 54 -21.70 6.41 -25.25
C VAL A 54 -22.66 7.46 -25.85
N PRO A 55 -23.97 7.41 -25.55
CA PRO A 55 -24.96 8.31 -26.15
C PRO A 55 -24.86 9.75 -25.64
N ARG A 56 -24.24 9.97 -24.48
CA ARG A 56 -24.03 11.30 -23.88
C ARG A 56 -22.57 11.43 -23.41
N PRO A 57 -22.00 12.65 -23.46
CA PRO A 57 -20.65 12.90 -22.95
C PRO A 57 -20.52 12.50 -21.48
N LEU A 58 -19.41 11.86 -21.11
CA LEU A 58 -19.04 11.63 -19.71
C LEU A 58 -18.36 12.89 -19.14
N THR A 59 -18.10 12.90 -17.84
CA THR A 59 -17.50 14.05 -17.13
C THR A 59 -16.24 14.58 -17.81
N HIS A 60 -15.32 13.70 -18.19
CA HIS A 60 -14.07 14.10 -18.84
C HIS A 60 -14.25 14.57 -20.29
N ASP A 61 -15.29 14.09 -20.99
CA ASP A 61 -15.64 14.60 -22.32
C ASP A 61 -16.20 16.02 -22.18
N PHE A 62 -17.07 16.26 -21.20
CA PHE A 62 -17.59 17.60 -20.88
C PHE A 62 -16.47 18.57 -20.46
N CYS A 63 -15.48 18.12 -19.68
CA CYS A 63 -14.31 18.94 -19.34
C CYS A 63 -13.52 19.36 -20.59
N LEU A 64 -13.33 18.45 -21.54
CA LEU A 64 -12.66 18.77 -22.81
C LEU A 64 -13.48 19.75 -23.65
N ASP A 65 -14.80 19.61 -23.69
CA ASP A 65 -15.69 20.55 -24.38
C ASP A 65 -15.58 21.97 -23.79
N ILE A 66 -15.48 22.10 -22.46
CA ILE A 66 -15.22 23.39 -21.80
C ILE A 66 -13.87 23.96 -22.24
N VAL A 67 -12.81 23.15 -22.21
CA VAL A 67 -11.46 23.58 -22.62
C VAL A 67 -11.47 24.08 -24.07
N HIS A 68 -12.11 23.34 -24.99
CA HIS A 68 -12.24 23.73 -26.39
C HIS A 68 -13.09 25.00 -26.58
N ALA A 69 -14.20 25.14 -25.85
CA ALA A 69 -15.04 26.33 -25.89
C ALA A 69 -14.26 27.59 -25.46
N LEU A 70 -13.31 27.43 -24.53
CA LEU A 70 -12.38 28.47 -24.08
C LEU A 70 -11.13 28.61 -24.97
N LYS A 71 -11.12 27.96 -26.15
CA LYS A 71 -10.02 27.95 -27.12
C LYS A 71 -8.69 27.45 -26.51
N GLY A 72 -8.77 26.58 -25.51
CA GLY A 72 -7.64 25.87 -24.95
C GLY A 72 -7.43 24.51 -25.63
N ALA A 73 -6.24 23.94 -25.45
CA ALA A 73 -5.92 22.58 -25.84
C ALA A 73 -5.06 21.90 -24.78
N VAL A 74 -5.32 20.64 -24.47
CA VAL A 74 -4.43 19.83 -23.63
C VAL A 74 -3.23 19.38 -24.47
N LYS A 75 -2.02 19.63 -24.00
CA LYS A 75 -0.77 19.22 -24.68
C LYS A 75 -0.30 17.85 -24.26
N HIS A 76 -0.26 17.62 -22.96
CA HIS A 76 0.15 16.36 -22.35
C HIS A 76 -0.33 16.34 -20.90
N VAL A 77 -0.25 15.18 -20.29
CA VAL A 77 -0.44 15.02 -18.85
C VAL A 77 0.81 14.46 -18.22
N LYS A 78 0.99 14.69 -16.93
CA LYS A 78 2.13 14.14 -16.21
C LYS A 78 1.79 13.70 -14.80
N ILE A 79 2.31 12.56 -14.39
CA ILE A 79 2.37 12.15 -12.99
C ILE A 79 3.59 12.86 -12.39
N SER A 80 3.32 13.93 -11.65
CA SER A 80 4.35 14.90 -11.28
C SER A 80 5.13 14.50 -10.04
N GLU A 81 4.44 13.98 -9.02
CA GLU A 81 4.99 13.75 -7.68
C GLU A 81 4.26 12.60 -6.97
N LEU A 82 4.97 11.98 -6.02
CA LEU A 82 4.42 11.04 -5.05
C LEU A 82 4.80 11.54 -3.66
N LYS A 83 3.80 11.85 -2.83
CA LYS A 83 3.98 12.36 -1.47
C LYS A 83 2.99 11.66 -0.54
N ASN A 84 3.49 11.09 0.56
CA ASN A 84 2.67 10.35 1.53
C ASN A 84 1.75 9.34 0.80
N ASP A 85 2.33 8.54 -0.10
CA ASP A 85 1.67 7.52 -0.93
C ASP A 85 0.53 8.03 -1.81
N THR A 86 0.41 9.35 -1.94
CA THR A 86 -0.55 10.01 -2.81
C THR A 86 0.17 10.48 -4.07
N PHE A 87 -0.23 9.93 -5.20
CA PHE A 87 0.21 10.39 -6.50
C PHE A 87 -0.49 11.71 -6.86
N TYR A 88 0.30 12.66 -7.33
CA TYR A 88 -0.16 13.93 -7.88
C TYR A 88 0.08 13.95 -9.39
N ALA A 89 -0.85 14.54 -10.12
CA ALA A 89 -0.75 14.69 -11.55
C ALA A 89 -1.08 16.11 -11.99
N LYS A 90 -0.59 16.46 -13.18
CA LYS A 90 -0.87 17.74 -13.81
C LYS A 90 -1.34 17.54 -15.23
N VAL A 91 -2.35 18.29 -15.63
CA VAL A 91 -2.74 18.47 -17.04
C VAL A 91 -2.11 19.75 -17.54
N VAL A 92 -1.33 19.66 -18.62
CA VAL A 92 -0.70 20.84 -19.23
C VAL A 92 -1.58 21.33 -20.37
N LEU A 93 -2.22 22.47 -20.16
CA LEU A 93 -3.04 23.15 -21.16
C LEU A 93 -2.21 24.22 -21.88
N GLU A 94 -2.58 24.51 -23.12
CA GLU A 94 -2.19 25.71 -23.83
C GLU A 94 -3.44 26.52 -24.15
N SER A 95 -3.46 27.80 -23.76
CA SER A 95 -4.47 28.75 -24.19
C SER A 95 -3.79 30.09 -24.47
N GLY A 96 -4.11 30.71 -25.62
CA GLY A 96 -3.49 31.98 -26.03
C GLY A 96 -1.96 31.93 -26.16
N GLY A 97 -1.39 30.76 -26.49
CA GLY A 97 0.05 30.55 -26.62
C GLY A 97 0.83 30.48 -25.31
N LYS A 98 0.16 30.39 -24.15
CA LYS A 98 0.79 30.22 -22.85
C LYS A 98 0.48 28.83 -22.27
N PRO A 99 1.51 28.05 -21.91
CA PRO A 99 1.30 26.79 -21.19
C PRO A 99 0.87 27.08 -19.75
N THR A 100 -0.14 26.37 -19.27
CA THR A 100 -0.66 26.43 -17.90
C THR A 100 -0.80 25.01 -17.36
N GLU A 101 -0.27 24.77 -16.17
CA GLU A 101 -0.42 23.48 -15.49
C GLU A 101 -1.62 23.53 -14.54
N ILE A 102 -2.48 22.51 -14.60
CA ILE A 102 -3.61 22.33 -13.69
C ILE A 102 -3.35 21.09 -12.84
N ASP A 103 -3.36 21.26 -11.52
CA ASP A 103 -3.23 20.18 -10.54
C ASP A 103 -4.49 19.29 -10.54
N CYS A 104 -4.28 17.97 -10.49
CA CYS A 104 -5.35 16.98 -10.53
C CYS A 104 -4.88 15.61 -10.01
N ARG A 105 -5.80 14.66 -9.88
CA ARG A 105 -5.47 13.27 -9.57
C ARG A 105 -5.00 12.53 -10.82
N PRO A 106 -4.13 11.50 -10.70
CA PRO A 106 -3.71 10.66 -11.83
C PRO A 106 -4.87 10.10 -12.64
N SER A 107 -5.95 9.65 -11.99
CA SER A 107 -7.14 9.13 -12.67
C SER A 107 -7.75 10.13 -13.65
N ASP A 108 -7.85 11.40 -13.25
CA ASP A 108 -8.46 12.45 -14.03
C ASP A 108 -7.56 12.80 -15.23
N ALA A 109 -6.25 12.92 -14.97
CA ALA A 109 -5.23 13.14 -16.00
C ALA A 109 -5.23 12.03 -17.07
N LEU A 110 -5.22 10.76 -16.65
CA LEU A 110 -5.22 9.61 -17.55
C LEU A 110 -6.53 9.51 -18.35
N ALA A 111 -7.68 9.79 -17.71
CA ALA A 111 -8.97 9.81 -18.39
C ALA A 111 -9.05 10.89 -19.47
N ILE A 112 -8.46 12.07 -19.24
CA ILE A 112 -8.31 13.11 -20.26
C ILE A 112 -7.37 12.64 -21.37
N ALA A 113 -6.19 12.11 -21.03
CA ALA A 113 -5.18 11.71 -22.00
C ALA A 113 -5.70 10.68 -23.01
N VAL A 114 -6.40 9.64 -22.55
CA VAL A 114 -6.98 8.60 -23.42
C VAL A 114 -8.00 9.17 -24.41
N ARG A 115 -8.76 10.21 -24.04
CA ARG A 115 -9.83 10.76 -24.90
C ARG A 115 -9.31 11.48 -26.12
N ILE A 116 -8.14 12.08 -26.01
CA ILE A 116 -7.53 12.92 -27.06
C ILE A 116 -6.18 12.37 -27.54
N ASN A 117 -5.79 11.18 -27.07
CA ASN A 117 -4.48 10.58 -27.29
C ASN A 117 -3.33 11.54 -26.94
N ALA A 118 -3.46 12.26 -25.83
CA ALA A 118 -2.38 13.13 -25.36
C ALA A 118 -1.22 12.29 -24.78
N PRO A 119 0.04 12.71 -24.98
CA PRO A 119 1.18 12.10 -24.33
C PRO A 119 1.03 12.09 -22.81
N ILE A 120 1.47 10.98 -22.19
CA ILE A 120 1.49 10.79 -20.74
C ILE A 120 2.95 10.74 -20.32
N PHE A 121 3.31 11.54 -19.33
CA PHE A 121 4.65 11.51 -18.74
C PHE A 121 4.61 11.11 -17.27
N ALA A 122 5.70 10.56 -16.77
CA ALA A 122 5.95 10.41 -15.35
C ALA A 122 7.29 11.04 -15.00
N ASN A 123 7.35 11.71 -13.85
CA ASN A 123 8.62 12.19 -13.32
C ASN A 123 9.52 10.99 -12.98
N GLU A 124 10.80 11.03 -13.37
CA GLU A 124 11.78 9.98 -13.06
C GLU A 124 11.75 9.57 -11.58
N LYS A 125 11.69 10.55 -10.67
CA LYS A 125 11.67 10.28 -9.22
C LYS A 125 10.43 9.49 -8.78
N VAL A 126 9.32 9.65 -9.48
CA VAL A 126 8.10 8.87 -9.19
C VAL A 126 8.31 7.41 -9.63
N LEU A 127 8.93 7.20 -10.79
CA LEU A 127 9.28 5.86 -11.27
C LEU A 127 10.33 5.18 -10.38
N ASP A 128 11.30 5.93 -9.85
CA ASP A 128 12.30 5.38 -8.94
C ASP A 128 11.69 4.86 -7.63
N ILE A 129 10.62 5.51 -7.14
CA ILE A 129 9.99 5.18 -5.86
C ILE A 129 8.92 4.10 -6.03
N ALA A 130 8.06 4.24 -7.04
CA ALA A 130 6.86 3.41 -7.19
C ALA A 130 6.82 2.58 -8.46
N GLY A 131 7.87 2.66 -9.29
CA GLY A 131 8.02 1.78 -10.44
C GLY A 131 8.23 0.33 -10.00
N VAL A 132 7.88 -0.60 -10.89
CA VAL A 132 8.06 -2.06 -10.74
C VAL A 132 8.48 -2.65 -12.08
N PHE A 133 9.07 -3.85 -12.08
CA PHE A 133 9.18 -4.66 -13.30
C PHE A 133 8.04 -5.67 -13.34
N MET A 134 7.69 -6.15 -14.52
CA MET A 134 6.78 -7.28 -14.67
C MET A 134 7.61 -8.51 -15.08
N ASP A 135 7.38 -9.66 -14.42
CA ASP A 135 7.97 -10.92 -14.85
C ASP A 135 7.27 -11.49 -16.11
N GLU A 136 7.81 -12.58 -16.66
CA GLU A 136 7.24 -13.24 -17.85
C GLU A 136 5.80 -13.76 -17.64
N GLU A 137 5.34 -13.87 -16.38
CA GLU A 137 3.99 -14.26 -16.00
C GLU A 137 3.06 -13.04 -15.77
N GLY A 138 3.56 -11.81 -15.94
CA GLY A 138 2.83 -10.57 -15.74
C GLY A 138 2.60 -10.19 -14.27
N LYS A 139 3.38 -10.76 -13.34
CA LYS A 139 3.37 -10.34 -11.93
C LYS A 139 4.32 -9.18 -11.73
N ALA A 140 3.86 -8.20 -10.97
CA ALA A 140 4.70 -7.10 -10.53
C ALA A 140 5.78 -7.62 -9.58
N THR A 141 7.02 -7.60 -10.05
CA THR A 141 8.23 -7.75 -9.26
C THR A 141 8.74 -6.36 -8.92
N GLU A 142 9.06 -6.08 -7.65
CA GLU A 142 9.68 -4.80 -7.28
C GLU A 142 10.88 -4.50 -8.18
N LEU A 143 11.19 -3.22 -8.43
CA LEU A 143 12.50 -2.83 -8.97
C LEU A 143 13.56 -3.65 -8.23
N PRO A 144 14.58 -4.27 -8.89
CA PRO A 144 15.69 -4.86 -8.18
C PRO A 144 16.11 -3.79 -7.21
N SER A 145 16.00 -4.09 -5.91
CA SER A 145 16.43 -3.17 -4.90
C SER A 145 17.82 -2.74 -5.36
N PRO A 146 18.13 -1.43 -5.47
CA PRO A 146 19.52 -1.04 -5.63
C PRO A 146 20.24 -1.88 -4.59
N LYS A 147 21.22 -2.70 -5.02
CA LYS A 147 22.01 -3.52 -4.10
C LYS A 147 22.21 -2.63 -2.89
N ILE A 148 21.70 -3.05 -1.73
CA ILE A 148 21.69 -2.19 -0.55
C ILE A 148 23.16 -2.01 -0.16
N THR A 149 23.84 -1.08 -0.81
CA THR A 149 24.90 -0.28 -0.23
C THR A 149 24.13 0.74 0.57
N ALA A 150 23.74 0.31 1.78
CA ALA A 150 23.66 1.13 2.97
C ALA A 150 23.88 2.62 2.68
N THR A 151 22.79 3.36 2.48
CA THR A 151 22.88 4.82 2.46
C THR A 151 23.09 5.26 3.89
N LYS A 152 24.38 5.46 4.22
CA LYS A 152 24.85 5.99 5.50
C LYS A 152 24.15 7.30 5.81
N ASP A 153 23.64 7.42 7.03
CA ASP A 153 23.17 8.68 7.59
C ASP A 153 24.34 9.66 7.78
N GLU A 154 24.08 10.96 7.97
CA GLU A 154 25.09 12.04 8.09
C GLU A 154 26.05 11.89 9.29
N THR A 155 25.86 10.87 10.12
CA THR A 155 26.75 10.47 11.24
C THR A 155 27.44 9.11 11.04
N GLY A 156 27.23 8.46 9.89
CA GLY A 156 27.91 7.21 9.52
C GLY A 156 27.50 5.98 10.33
N ARG A 157 26.33 5.99 11.00
CA ARG A 157 25.77 4.84 11.70
C ARG A 157 24.48 4.36 11.03
N GLU A 158 24.39 3.06 10.79
CA GLU A 158 23.15 2.38 10.43
C GLU A 158 22.21 2.42 11.64
N PRO A 159 20.98 2.92 11.53
CA PRO A 159 20.01 2.76 12.61
C PRO A 159 19.73 1.27 12.77
N SER A 160 19.83 0.77 14.00
CA SER A 160 19.59 -0.65 14.27
C SER A 160 18.16 -1.04 13.83
N GLN A 161 17.93 -2.31 13.45
CA GLN A 161 16.57 -2.78 13.08
C GLN A 161 15.52 -2.50 14.16
N LEU A 162 15.95 -2.27 15.41
CA LEU A 162 15.12 -1.92 16.55
C LEU A 162 14.75 -0.42 16.60
N GLU A 163 15.62 0.47 16.14
CA GLU A 163 15.40 1.93 16.11
C GLU A 163 14.31 2.34 15.12
N MET A 164 13.93 1.45 14.20
CA MET A 164 12.80 1.67 13.28
C MET A 164 11.44 1.45 13.93
N PHE A 165 11.37 0.82 15.12
CA PHE A 165 10.12 0.50 15.81
C PHE A 165 9.86 1.51 16.92
N SER A 166 8.61 1.96 17.02
CA SER A 166 8.16 2.75 18.17
C SER A 166 8.32 1.95 19.47
N GLU A 167 8.40 2.65 20.61
CA GLU A 167 8.48 2.01 21.94
C GLU A 167 7.35 0.98 22.15
N SER A 168 6.13 1.32 21.74
CA SER A 168 4.97 0.43 21.82
C SER A 168 5.12 -0.83 20.94
N ALA A 169 5.70 -0.68 19.76
CA ALA A 169 5.96 -1.80 18.85
C ALA A 169 7.12 -2.69 19.34
N GLN A 170 8.17 -2.11 19.93
CA GLN A 170 9.25 -2.84 20.59
C GLN A 170 8.71 -3.66 21.78
N ASP A 171 7.83 -3.08 22.58
CA ASP A 171 7.14 -3.76 23.68
C ASP A 171 6.35 -4.99 23.21
N ILE A 172 5.69 -4.90 22.05
CA ILE A 172 4.96 -6.02 21.45
C ILE A 172 5.92 -7.13 21.02
N LEU A 173 7.06 -6.80 20.42
CA LEU A 173 8.08 -7.79 20.05
C LEU A 173 8.66 -8.50 21.28
N ASN A 174 9.00 -7.74 22.32
CA ASN A 174 9.47 -8.26 23.60
C ASN A 174 8.41 -9.15 24.28
N LEU A 175 7.13 -8.78 24.18
CA LEU A 175 6.04 -9.58 24.70
C LEU A 175 5.85 -10.87 23.89
N ALA A 176 6.01 -10.83 22.57
CA ALA A 176 5.96 -12.02 21.73
C ALA A 176 7.07 -13.04 22.08
N GLU A 177 8.27 -12.55 22.40
CA GLU A 177 9.36 -13.39 22.91
C GLU A 177 9.00 -14.01 24.28
N LYS A 178 8.46 -13.21 25.21
CA LYS A 178 7.98 -13.73 26.50
C LYS A 178 6.90 -14.79 26.34
N GLU A 179 5.99 -14.64 25.37
CA GLU A 179 4.96 -15.65 25.08
C GLU A 179 5.56 -16.94 24.50
N ALA A 180 6.52 -16.84 23.58
CA ALA A 180 7.22 -18.01 23.06
C ALA A 180 7.93 -18.79 24.20
N ASN A 181 8.63 -18.07 25.08
CA ASN A 181 9.30 -18.65 26.25
C ASN A 181 8.30 -19.26 27.24
N ARG A 182 7.19 -18.58 27.54
CA ARG A 182 6.13 -19.09 28.43
C ARG A 182 5.52 -20.40 27.93
N LEU A 183 5.38 -20.54 26.61
CA LEU A 183 4.86 -21.74 25.97
C LEU A 183 5.94 -22.80 25.70
N ASN A 184 7.19 -22.56 26.10
CA ASN A 184 8.36 -23.43 25.86
C ASN A 184 8.66 -23.68 24.37
N HIS A 185 8.45 -22.67 23.52
CA HIS A 185 8.82 -22.72 22.10
C HIS A 185 10.22 -22.14 21.88
N SER A 186 11.07 -22.85 21.14
CA SER A 186 12.45 -22.42 20.81
C SER A 186 12.51 -21.29 19.78
N PHE A 187 11.39 -20.92 19.16
CA PHE A 187 11.31 -19.92 18.11
C PHE A 187 10.09 -18.99 18.28
N ILE A 188 10.21 -17.78 17.75
CA ILE A 188 9.13 -16.79 17.74
C ILE A 188 8.37 -16.89 16.40
N GLY A 189 7.06 -17.12 16.48
CA GLY A 189 6.17 -17.30 15.35
C GLY A 189 5.16 -16.16 15.23
N THR A 190 4.43 -16.13 14.10
CA THR A 190 3.37 -15.14 13.89
C THR A 190 2.24 -15.24 14.93
N GLY A 191 1.98 -16.45 15.46
CA GLY A 191 1.04 -16.66 16.56
C GLY A 191 1.44 -15.96 17.87
N HIS A 192 2.72 -16.06 18.27
CA HIS A 192 3.24 -15.36 19.46
C HIS A 192 3.11 -13.84 19.31
N LEU A 193 3.36 -13.33 18.10
CA LEU A 193 3.20 -11.90 17.80
C LEU A 193 1.73 -11.46 17.87
N LEU A 194 0.79 -12.26 17.36
CA LEU A 194 -0.64 -11.98 17.49
C LEU A 194 -1.11 -12.03 18.95
N LEU A 195 -0.62 -12.99 19.74
CA LEU A 195 -0.89 -13.04 21.20
C LEU A 195 -0.39 -11.77 21.90
N ALA A 196 0.79 -11.28 21.55
CA ALA A 196 1.35 -10.06 22.11
C ALA A 196 0.48 -8.83 21.75
N LEU A 197 0.04 -8.72 20.48
CA LEU A 197 -0.84 -7.63 20.03
C LEU A 197 -2.17 -7.58 20.81
N VAL A 198 -2.80 -8.73 21.08
CA VAL A 198 -4.07 -8.77 21.83
C VAL A 198 -3.89 -8.63 23.35
N LYS A 199 -2.68 -8.87 23.89
CA LYS A 199 -2.37 -8.66 25.31
C LYS A 199 -1.95 -7.22 25.61
N LYS A 200 -1.25 -6.55 24.69
CA LYS A 200 -0.82 -5.15 24.85
C LYS A 200 -1.98 -4.21 24.53
N ILE A 201 -2.65 -3.76 25.58
CA ILE A 201 -3.77 -2.79 25.53
C ILE A 201 -3.41 -1.60 26.43
N PRO A 202 -3.68 -0.35 26.02
CA PRO A 202 -4.27 0.07 24.73
C PRO A 202 -3.20 0.23 23.64
N THR A 203 -3.52 -0.22 22.44
CA THR A 203 -2.78 0.06 21.19
C THR A 203 -3.76 0.20 20.02
N THR A 204 -3.40 0.94 18.97
CA THR A 204 -4.23 1.06 17.75
C THR A 204 -4.58 -0.32 17.19
N ALA A 205 -3.61 -1.25 17.12
CA ALA A 205 -3.85 -2.62 16.68
C ALA A 205 -4.86 -3.36 17.57
N SER A 206 -4.72 -3.29 18.89
CA SER A 206 -5.67 -3.93 19.81
C SER A 206 -7.08 -3.36 19.66
N GLN A 207 -7.19 -2.04 19.44
CA GLN A 207 -8.45 -1.36 19.24
C GLN A 207 -9.11 -1.80 17.93
N ILE A 208 -8.36 -1.84 16.82
CA ILE A 208 -8.86 -2.35 15.53
C ILE A 208 -9.39 -3.77 15.66
N LEU A 209 -8.65 -4.67 16.33
CA LEU A 209 -9.09 -6.05 16.52
C LEU A 209 -10.41 -6.10 17.32
N ILE A 210 -10.55 -5.27 18.36
CA ILE A 210 -11.77 -5.15 19.16
C ILE A 210 -12.94 -4.61 18.32
N ASP A 211 -12.71 -3.57 17.52
CA ASP A 211 -13.72 -2.92 16.68
C ASP A 211 -14.20 -3.84 15.55
N LEU A 212 -13.32 -4.71 15.06
CA LEU A 212 -13.65 -5.81 14.14
C LEU A 212 -14.38 -6.98 14.83
N GLY A 213 -14.72 -6.85 16.11
CA GLY A 213 -15.50 -7.82 16.88
C GLY A 213 -14.67 -8.98 17.45
N ILE A 214 -13.34 -8.89 17.42
CA ILE A 214 -12.47 -9.92 17.98
C ILE A 214 -12.29 -9.70 19.46
N LYS A 215 -12.69 -10.68 20.26
CA LYS A 215 -12.44 -10.68 21.70
C LYS A 215 -11.02 -11.18 21.97
N PRO A 216 -10.15 -10.43 22.70
CA PRO A 216 -8.80 -10.86 23.03
C PRO A 216 -8.72 -12.25 23.65
N ALA A 217 -9.67 -12.59 24.53
CA ALA A 217 -9.75 -13.91 25.16
C ALA A 217 -9.94 -15.06 24.16
N LYS A 218 -10.69 -14.85 23.07
CA LYS A 218 -10.90 -15.86 22.03
C LYS A 218 -9.61 -16.13 21.26
N VAL A 219 -8.89 -15.06 20.89
CA VAL A 219 -7.59 -15.16 20.21
C VAL A 219 -6.59 -15.92 21.07
N GLN A 220 -6.52 -15.59 22.36
CA GLN A 220 -5.62 -16.28 23.29
C GLN A 220 -5.90 -17.78 23.34
N LEU A 221 -7.16 -18.17 23.55
CA LEU A 221 -7.54 -19.58 23.62
C LEU A 221 -7.23 -20.35 22.32
N GLU A 222 -7.60 -19.83 21.17
CA GLU A 222 -7.46 -20.56 19.90
C GLU A 222 -6.02 -20.59 19.36
N ILE A 223 -5.28 -19.49 19.50
CA ILE A 223 -3.88 -19.43 19.08
C ILE A 223 -3.01 -20.28 20.00
N GLU A 224 -3.18 -20.21 21.33
CA GLU A 224 -2.42 -21.07 22.25
C GLU A 224 -2.71 -22.56 22.00
N ALA A 225 -3.96 -22.93 21.77
CA ALA A 225 -4.33 -24.30 21.43
C ALA A 225 -3.70 -24.77 20.11
N SER A 226 -3.58 -23.88 19.12
CA SER A 226 -2.96 -24.20 17.83
C SER A 226 -1.44 -24.31 17.93
N ILE A 227 -0.80 -23.44 18.71
CA ILE A 227 0.63 -23.46 18.98
C ILE A 227 1.03 -24.78 19.67
N ASN A 228 0.29 -25.19 20.71
CA ASN A 228 0.55 -26.43 21.45
C ASN A 228 0.33 -27.71 20.63
N LYS A 229 -0.46 -27.66 19.56
CA LYS A 229 -0.61 -28.79 18.62
C LYS A 229 0.61 -28.92 17.69
N LEU A 230 1.22 -27.80 17.32
CA LEU A 230 2.35 -27.73 16.38
C LEU A 230 3.70 -28.08 17.05
N SER A 231 3.85 -27.84 18.36
CA SER A 231 5.08 -28.16 19.11
C SER A 231 5.43 -29.64 19.19
N ASN A 232 4.51 -30.55 18.86
CA ASN A 232 4.78 -32.00 18.88
C ASN A 232 5.53 -32.51 17.64
N VAL A 233 5.87 -31.67 16.66
CA VAL A 233 6.30 -32.15 15.32
C VAL A 233 7.62 -31.54 14.80
N GLU A 234 8.12 -30.40 15.30
CA GLU A 234 9.28 -29.72 14.68
C GLU A 234 10.39 -29.35 15.68
N THR A 235 11.60 -29.87 15.44
CA THR A 235 12.86 -29.34 16.00
C THR A 235 13.25 -28.08 15.22
N ALA A 236 12.70 -26.92 15.58
CA ALA A 236 13.00 -25.65 14.93
C ALA A 236 14.24 -24.98 15.55
N GLU A 237 15.13 -24.47 14.68
CA GLU A 237 16.27 -23.62 15.05
C GLU A 237 15.82 -22.40 15.88
N ALA A 238 16.65 -22.00 16.86
CA ALA A 238 16.35 -20.87 17.72
C ALA A 238 16.30 -19.54 16.92
N GLY A 239 15.24 -18.74 17.11
CA GLY A 239 15.10 -17.42 16.48
C GLY A 239 13.72 -17.12 15.91
N LEU A 240 13.64 -16.20 14.93
CA LEU A 240 12.38 -15.81 14.28
C LEU A 240 12.01 -16.78 13.15
N SER A 241 10.76 -17.25 13.11
CA SER A 241 10.26 -18.06 12.00
C SER A 241 10.32 -17.31 10.65
N PRO A 242 10.45 -18.00 9.51
CA PRO A 242 10.46 -17.37 8.18
C PRO A 242 9.21 -16.52 7.91
N ALA A 243 8.03 -16.99 8.36
CA ALA A 243 6.79 -16.24 8.28
C ALA A 243 6.91 -14.93 9.09
N LEU A 244 7.33 -15.00 10.35
CA LEU A 244 7.50 -13.82 11.19
C LEU A 244 8.50 -12.80 10.61
N LYS A 245 9.64 -13.25 10.06
CA LYS A 245 10.60 -12.37 9.38
C LYS A 245 9.95 -11.61 8.22
N LYS A 246 9.17 -12.31 7.39
CA LYS A 246 8.40 -11.68 6.30
C LYS A 246 7.32 -10.73 6.84
N ALA A 247 6.71 -11.00 8.00
CA ALA A 247 5.65 -10.15 8.58
C ALA A 247 6.23 -8.82 9.07
N ILE A 248 7.40 -8.89 9.71
CA ILE A 248 8.18 -7.72 10.14
C ILE A 248 8.61 -6.89 8.94
N ALA A 249 9.13 -7.52 7.88
CA ALA A 249 9.48 -6.81 6.64
C ALA A 249 8.26 -6.09 6.03
N LEU A 250 7.10 -6.76 5.99
CA LEU A 250 5.86 -6.16 5.52
C LEU A 250 5.41 -5.00 6.42
N SER A 251 5.56 -5.08 7.75
CA SER A 251 5.23 -3.96 8.64
C SER A 251 6.08 -2.70 8.39
N ILE A 252 7.33 -2.88 7.96
CA ILE A 252 8.21 -1.75 7.57
C ILE A 252 7.70 -1.12 6.26
N VAL A 253 7.24 -1.93 5.31
CA VAL A 253 6.59 -1.43 4.09
C VAL A 253 5.33 -0.65 4.43
N GLU A 254 4.49 -1.19 5.33
CA GLU A 254 3.24 -0.53 5.76
C GLU A 254 3.47 0.78 6.51
N THR A 255 4.58 0.87 7.23
CA THR A 255 4.98 2.12 7.90
C THR A 255 5.18 3.24 6.89
N LYS A 256 5.82 2.93 5.76
CA LYS A 256 6.00 3.89 4.66
C LYS A 256 4.66 4.23 4.02
N ASN A 257 3.85 3.22 3.69
CA ASN A 257 2.53 3.36 3.05
C ASN A 257 1.53 4.23 3.82
N LEU A 258 1.71 4.32 5.15
CA LEU A 258 0.88 5.12 6.04
C LEU A 258 1.55 6.44 6.44
N GLY A 259 2.68 6.80 5.80
CA GLY A 259 3.41 8.05 6.05
C GLY A 259 4.02 8.16 7.46
N SER A 260 4.22 7.03 8.15
CA SER A 260 4.75 7.00 9.51
C SER A 260 6.28 6.94 9.52
N ARG A 261 6.89 7.56 10.54
CA ARG A 261 8.36 7.57 10.71
C ARG A 261 8.89 6.30 11.37
N GLU A 262 8.05 5.64 12.16
CA GLU A 262 8.39 4.45 12.94
C GLU A 262 7.31 3.38 12.77
N VAL A 263 7.70 2.12 12.92
CA VAL A 263 6.77 0.99 12.93
C VAL A 263 5.91 1.07 14.18
N GLN A 264 4.60 1.18 13.97
CA GLN A 264 3.57 1.22 15.00
C GLN A 264 2.87 -0.15 15.12
N PRO A 265 2.16 -0.44 16.23
CA PRO A 265 1.42 -1.69 16.42
C PRO A 265 0.51 -2.06 15.23
N GLU A 266 -0.17 -1.08 14.64
CA GLU A 266 -1.05 -1.24 13.48
C GLU A 266 -0.32 -1.72 12.23
N HIS A 267 0.93 -1.28 12.01
CA HIS A 267 1.74 -1.74 10.90
C HIS A 267 2.16 -3.20 11.09
N ILE A 268 2.43 -3.61 12.34
CA ILE A 268 2.69 -5.01 12.68
C ILE A 268 1.45 -5.86 12.36
N LEU A 269 0.26 -5.39 12.73
CA LEU A 269 -0.99 -6.09 12.42
C LEU A 269 -1.23 -6.21 10.90
N LEU A 270 -1.02 -5.13 10.14
CA LEU A 270 -1.09 -5.16 8.67
C LEU A 270 -0.07 -6.14 8.08
N GLY A 271 1.16 -6.15 8.59
CA GLY A 271 2.22 -7.07 8.19
C GLY A 271 1.88 -8.55 8.44
N LEU A 272 1.18 -8.85 9.54
CA LEU A 272 0.65 -10.19 9.84
C LEU A 272 -0.43 -10.62 8.84
N VAL A 273 -1.36 -9.74 8.48
CA VAL A 273 -2.49 -10.09 7.61
C VAL A 273 -2.08 -10.18 6.14
N ARG A 274 -1.07 -9.42 5.69
CA ARG A 274 -0.51 -9.50 4.33
C ARG A 274 0.30 -10.77 4.07
N GLN A 275 0.50 -11.62 5.08
CA GLN A 275 1.19 -12.87 4.89
C GLN A 275 0.27 -13.94 4.28
N ASP A 276 0.81 -14.66 3.30
CA ASP A 276 0.12 -15.83 2.73
C ASP A 276 0.25 -17.09 3.59
N LYS A 277 1.16 -17.06 4.58
CA LYS A 277 1.54 -18.22 5.40
C LYS A 277 1.68 -17.81 6.86
N GLY A 278 1.42 -18.76 7.75
CA GLY A 278 1.64 -18.61 9.19
C GLY A 278 0.34 -18.60 9.99
N LEU A 279 0.46 -19.01 11.25
CA LEU A 279 -0.69 -19.27 12.12
C LEU A 279 -1.59 -18.04 12.30
N ALA A 280 -1.01 -16.87 12.58
CA ALA A 280 -1.80 -15.65 12.77
C ALA A 280 -2.54 -15.21 11.49
N ALA A 281 -1.88 -15.31 10.34
CA ALA A 281 -2.47 -14.93 9.06
C ALA A 281 -3.66 -15.84 8.69
N ASN A 282 -3.54 -17.14 8.96
CA ASN A 282 -4.62 -18.10 8.75
C ASN A 282 -5.78 -17.80 9.71
N PHE A 283 -5.49 -17.64 11.00
CA PHE A 283 -6.50 -17.35 12.02
C PHE A 283 -7.29 -16.06 11.72
N LEU A 284 -6.59 -14.96 11.38
CA LEU A 284 -7.25 -13.69 11.05
C LEU A 284 -8.10 -13.82 9.77
N ARG A 285 -7.63 -14.58 8.78
CA ARG A 285 -8.37 -14.86 7.53
C ARG A 285 -9.62 -15.69 7.78
N ASP A 286 -9.56 -16.69 8.66
CA ASP A 286 -10.71 -17.52 9.04
C ASP A 286 -11.79 -16.69 9.76
N LEU A 287 -11.38 -15.61 10.43
CA LEU A 287 -12.28 -14.61 11.01
C LEU A 287 -12.75 -13.54 10.00
N GLY A 288 -12.36 -13.65 8.72
CA GLY A 288 -12.71 -12.72 7.66
C GLY A 288 -11.99 -11.37 7.78
N ILE A 289 -10.84 -11.32 8.43
CA ILE A 289 -10.04 -10.11 8.60
C ILE A 289 -8.95 -10.08 7.55
N ASN A 290 -9.00 -9.04 6.72
CA ASN A 290 -8.06 -8.78 5.66
C ASN A 290 -7.50 -7.35 5.79
N THR A 291 -6.53 -7.03 4.95
CA THR A 291 -5.85 -5.74 4.96
C THR A 291 -6.82 -4.57 4.77
N GLU A 292 -7.83 -4.71 3.89
CA GLU A 292 -8.85 -3.67 3.69
C GLU A 292 -9.64 -3.34 4.95
N ARG A 293 -10.13 -4.36 5.67
CA ARG A 293 -10.88 -4.12 6.90
C ARG A 293 -10.05 -3.39 7.95
N ILE A 294 -8.76 -3.72 8.03
CA ILE A 294 -7.83 -3.01 8.93
C ILE A 294 -7.64 -1.56 8.49
N TYR A 295 -7.46 -1.29 7.19
CA TYR A 295 -7.36 0.10 6.70
C TYR A 295 -8.65 0.90 6.93
N ILE A 296 -9.82 0.29 6.75
CA ILE A 296 -11.11 0.95 7.01
C ILE A 296 -11.20 1.39 8.48
N GLU A 297 -10.86 0.51 9.42
CA GLU A 297 -10.86 0.86 10.84
C GLU A 297 -9.76 1.88 11.19
N LEU A 298 -8.58 1.81 10.56
CA LEU A 298 -7.54 2.85 10.72
C LEU A 298 -8.03 4.23 10.28
N ILE A 299 -8.64 4.32 9.10
CA ILE A 299 -9.23 5.58 8.60
C ILE A 299 -10.29 6.08 9.58
N ARG A 300 -11.15 5.19 10.07
CA ARG A 300 -12.18 5.54 11.05
C ARG A 300 -11.60 6.10 12.33
N LEU A 301 -10.59 5.45 12.91
CA LEU A 301 -9.91 5.88 14.12
C LEU A 301 -9.24 7.25 13.90
N TYR A 302 -8.45 7.42 12.84
CA TYR A 302 -7.77 8.70 12.56
C TYR A 302 -8.73 9.85 12.20
N THR A 303 -9.86 9.53 11.56
CA THR A 303 -10.90 10.53 11.28
C THR A 303 -11.61 10.96 12.57
N GLN A 304 -11.90 10.03 13.49
CA GLN A 304 -12.46 10.36 14.80
C GLN A 304 -11.49 11.20 15.65
N PHE A 305 -10.18 10.95 15.58
CA PHE A 305 -9.17 11.80 16.21
C PHE A 305 -9.15 13.23 15.62
N SER A 306 -9.43 13.38 14.33
CA SER A 306 -9.45 14.70 13.66
C SER A 306 -10.70 15.54 13.97
N TYR A 307 -11.83 14.90 14.32
CA TYR A 307 -13.06 15.59 14.73
C TYR A 307 -13.27 15.66 16.26
N GLY A 308 -12.38 15.02 17.03
CA GLY A 308 -12.49 14.88 18.48
C GLY A 308 -11.87 15.99 19.33
N ASN A 309 -11.25 17.02 18.73
CA ASN A 309 -10.67 18.12 19.49
C ASN A 309 -11.16 19.49 18.99
N PRO A 310 -12.26 20.03 19.54
CA PRO A 310 -12.48 21.47 19.52
C PRO A 310 -11.64 22.11 20.65
N ALA A 311 -10.77 23.03 20.23
CA ALA A 311 -9.83 23.88 20.98
C ALA A 311 -8.41 23.33 21.18
#